data_AF-A0A4Y2M603-F1
#
_entry.id   AF-A0A4Y2M603-F1
#
_cell.length_a   1.000
_cell.length_b   1.000
_cell.length_c   1.000
_cell.angle_alpha   90.00
_cell.angle_beta   90.00
_cell.angle_gamma   90.00
#
_symmetry.space_group_name_H-M   'P 1'
#
loop_
_entity.id
_entity.type
_entity.pdbx_description
1 polymer ?
#
loop_
_entity_poly.entity_id
_entity_poly.type
_entity_poly.pdbx_seq_one_letter_code
_entity_poly.pdbx_strand_id
1 'polypeptide(L)'
;MWLLDIGSCNLPEISGLPWDSIEIPKQMVLEENLIEAIYSENLNDMEVEQLAKRVILAPTNKKTLEMNPSFIAKLQDEPHTFYSPDSIISEDQNDLQNYPPEFLYDLTKP
;
A
#
# COMPACT_ATOMS: atom_id res chain seq x y z
N MET A 1 26.82 -3.96 -5.52
CA MET A 1 25.46 -4.39 -5.09
C MET A 1 24.53 -3.47 -5.83
N TRP A 2 23.69 -3.97 -6.74
CA TRP A 2 23.08 -3.16 -7.81
C TRP A 2 22.43 -1.85 -7.34
N LEU A 3 21.71 -1.87 -6.21
CA LEU A 3 21.10 -0.66 -5.64
C LEU A 3 22.14 0.39 -5.20
N LEU A 4 23.27 -0.05 -4.62
CA LEU A 4 24.40 0.84 -4.28
C LEU A 4 25.08 1.37 -5.54
N ASP A 5 25.15 0.57 -6.60
CA ASP A 5 25.76 0.96 -7.87
C ASP A 5 24.90 2.02 -8.58
N ILE A 6 23.56 1.96 -8.45
CA ILE A 6 22.66 3.07 -8.84
C ILE A 6 22.94 4.32 -8.03
N GLY A 7 22.90 4.22 -6.70
CA GLY A 7 23.05 5.38 -5.82
C GLY A 7 24.41 6.08 -5.93
N SER A 8 25.43 5.33 -6.34
CA SER A 8 26.79 5.83 -6.59
C SER A 8 27.03 6.27 -8.03
N CYS A 9 26.03 6.16 -8.93
CA CYS A 9 26.14 6.46 -10.35
C CYS A 9 27.25 5.65 -11.07
N ASN A 10 27.41 4.38 -10.68
CA ASN A 10 28.41 3.47 -11.26
C ASN A 10 27.83 2.55 -12.36
N LEU A 11 26.54 2.67 -12.65
CA LEU A 11 25.93 1.89 -13.73
C LEU A 11 26.32 2.45 -15.11
N PRO A 12 26.59 1.58 -16.09
CA PRO A 12 26.88 2.01 -17.46
C PRO A 12 25.65 2.63 -18.13
N GLU A 13 25.88 3.60 -19.00
CA GLU A 13 24.84 4.14 -19.88
C GLU A 13 24.38 3.06 -20.87
N ILE A 14 23.07 3.00 -21.10
CA ILE A 14 22.45 2.04 -22.01
C ILE A 14 22.28 2.71 -23.37
N SER A 15 23.07 2.27 -24.36
CA SER A 15 23.04 2.84 -25.71
C SER A 15 21.64 2.77 -26.31
N GLY A 16 21.13 3.91 -26.79
CA GLY A 16 19.82 4.01 -27.44
C GLY A 16 18.65 4.27 -26.50
N LEU A 17 18.89 4.43 -25.20
CA LEU A 17 17.88 4.86 -24.22
C LEU A 17 18.19 6.27 -23.68
N PRO A 18 17.20 6.95 -23.07
CA PRO A 18 17.43 8.18 -22.31
C PRO A 18 18.51 8.01 -21.23
N TRP A 19 19.26 9.08 -20.95
CA TRP A 19 20.38 9.07 -20.00
C TRP A 19 19.99 8.73 -18.55
N ASP A 20 18.71 8.90 -18.21
CA ASP A 20 18.10 8.58 -16.92
C ASP A 20 17.51 7.17 -16.86
N SER A 21 17.78 6.34 -17.86
CA SER A 21 17.32 4.95 -17.91
C SER A 21 18.25 4.02 -17.15
N ILE A 22 17.65 3.05 -16.44
CA ILE A 22 18.36 1.97 -15.76
C ILE A 22 17.76 0.62 -16.18
N GLU A 23 18.60 -0.41 -16.28
CA GLU A 23 18.14 -1.79 -16.49
C GLU A 23 17.94 -2.47 -15.13
N ILE A 24 16.70 -2.88 -14.85
CA ILE A 24 16.37 -3.65 -13.65
C ILE A 24 16.81 -5.10 -13.87
N PRO A 25 17.67 -5.67 -13.00
CA PRO A 25 18.11 -7.05 -13.13
C PRO A 25 16.92 -8.00 -13.07
N LYS A 26 16.91 -9.02 -13.93
CA LYS A 26 15.80 -9.99 -14.00
C LYS A 26 15.49 -10.66 -12.66
N GLN A 27 16.52 -10.94 -11.84
CA GLN A 27 16.33 -11.50 -10.49
C GLN A 27 15.63 -10.56 -9.50
N MET A 28 15.46 -9.27 -9.84
CA MET A 28 14.72 -8.30 -9.04
C MET A 28 13.30 -8.08 -9.56
N VAL A 29 12.95 -8.68 -10.70
CA VAL A 29 11.63 -8.61 -11.29
C VAL A 29 10.86 -9.86 -10.88
N LEU A 30 9.70 -9.65 -10.28
CA LEU A 30 8.72 -10.69 -10.00
C LEU A 30 7.52 -10.47 -10.89
N GLU A 31 7.16 -11.47 -11.71
CA GLU A 31 5.96 -11.43 -12.56
C GLU A 31 4.70 -11.96 -11.85
N GLU A 32 4.89 -12.67 -10.74
CA GLU A 32 3.82 -13.26 -9.93
C GLU A 32 3.18 -12.24 -8.97
N ASN A 33 2.14 -12.67 -8.26
CA ASN A 33 1.48 -11.84 -7.26
C ASN A 33 2.45 -11.53 -6.10
N LEU A 34 2.80 -10.26 -5.94
CA LEU A 34 3.72 -9.79 -4.92
C LEU A 34 3.25 -10.12 -3.49
N ILE A 35 1.94 -10.17 -3.24
CA ILE A 35 1.38 -10.52 -1.93
C ILE A 35 1.69 -11.98 -1.62
N GLU A 36 1.51 -12.89 -2.57
CA GLU A 36 1.80 -14.32 -2.40
C GLU A 36 3.30 -14.58 -2.28
N ALA A 37 4.13 -13.87 -3.04
CA ALA A 37 5.58 -14.01 -2.94
C ALA A 37 6.13 -13.56 -1.58
N ILE A 38 5.58 -12.50 -0.99
CA ILE A 38 6.04 -11.97 0.30
C ILE A 38 5.38 -12.67 1.49
N TYR A 39 4.09 -12.99 1.42
CA TYR A 39 3.30 -13.54 2.53
C TYR A 39 2.93 -15.01 2.37
N SER A 40 3.47 -15.70 1.35
CA SER A 40 3.14 -17.09 0.98
C SER A 40 1.65 -17.29 0.65
N GLU A 41 1.30 -18.43 0.06
CA GLU A 41 -0.11 -18.77 -0.20
C GLU A 41 -0.89 -18.97 1.11
N ASN A 42 -0.22 -19.45 2.16
CA ASN A 42 -0.79 -19.70 3.48
C ASN A 42 -0.62 -18.50 4.44
N LEU A 43 -1.03 -17.31 4.00
CA LEU A 43 -0.95 -16.09 4.81
C LEU A 43 -1.63 -16.23 6.19
N ASN A 44 -2.72 -17.00 6.24
CA ASN A 44 -3.51 -17.24 7.45
C ASN A 44 -2.83 -18.18 8.47
N ASP A 45 -1.81 -18.94 8.06
CA ASP A 45 -1.07 -19.85 8.95
C ASP A 45 0.11 -19.14 9.67
N MET A 46 0.34 -17.85 9.36
CA MET A 46 1.46 -17.10 9.92
C MET A 46 1.11 -16.49 11.28
N GLU A 47 2.04 -16.64 12.22
CA GLU A 47 2.01 -15.91 13.50
C GLU A 47 2.01 -14.38 13.25
N VAL A 48 1.30 -13.64 14.10
CA VAL A 48 1.17 -12.18 13.98
C VAL A 48 2.54 -11.48 13.98
N GLU A 49 3.50 -11.98 14.75
CA GLU A 49 4.86 -11.45 14.80
C GLU A 49 5.65 -11.68 13.50
N GLN A 50 5.29 -12.70 12.72
CA GLN A 50 5.88 -12.93 11.40
C GLN A 50 5.26 -12.00 10.36
N LEU A 51 3.95 -11.82 10.40
CA LEU A 51 3.24 -10.87 9.54
C LEU A 51 3.75 -9.44 9.76
N ALA A 52 3.91 -9.02 11.02
CA ALA A 52 4.38 -7.68 11.39
C ALA A 52 5.82 -7.37 10.94
N LYS A 53 6.63 -8.39 10.62
CA LYS A 53 8.02 -8.21 10.14
C LYS A 53 8.10 -8.00 8.63
N ARG A 54 6.99 -8.11 7.90
CA ARG A 54 6.94 -8.01 6.44
C ARG A 54 6.20 -6.74 6.04
N VAL A 55 6.72 -6.06 5.03
CA VAL A 55 6.09 -4.87 4.46
C VAL A 55 6.31 -4.85 2.94
N ILE A 56 5.27 -4.48 2.20
CA ILE A 56 5.37 -4.16 0.78
C ILE A 56 5.38 -2.64 0.65
N LEU A 57 6.43 -2.12 0.03
CA LEU A 57 6.58 -0.69 -0.24
C LEU A 57 6.25 -0.41 -1.70
N ALA A 58 5.51 0.68 -1.95
CA ALA A 58 5.23 1.17 -3.28
C ALA A 58 5.70 2.63 -3.43
N PRO A 59 6.08 3.09 -4.64
CA PRO A 59 6.56 4.44 -4.85
C PRO A 59 5.53 5.55 -4.55
N THR A 60 4.23 5.22 -4.59
CA THR A 60 3.15 6.19 -4.37
C THR A 60 2.06 5.63 -3.47
N ASN A 61 1.41 6.52 -2.71
CA ASN A 61 0.27 6.16 -1.86
C ASN A 61 -0.89 5.58 -2.68
N LYS A 62 -1.10 6.08 -3.92
CA LYS A 62 -2.11 5.53 -4.83
C LYS A 62 -1.87 4.05 -5.09
N LYS A 63 -0.62 3.66 -5.38
CA LYS A 63 -0.29 2.27 -5.66
C LYS A 63 -0.44 1.37 -4.42
N THR A 64 -0.09 1.90 -3.25
CA THR A 64 -0.35 1.22 -1.97
C THR A 64 -1.86 1.04 -1.74
N LEU A 65 -2.66 2.08 -1.99
CA LEU A 65 -4.11 2.04 -1.79
C LEU A 65 -4.82 1.05 -2.72
N GLU A 66 -4.32 0.88 -3.95
CA GLU A 66 -4.81 -0.17 -4.87
C GLU A 66 -4.50 -1.59 -4.35
N MET A 67 -3.37 -1.76 -3.65
CA MET A 67 -2.88 -3.07 -3.22
C MET A 67 -3.48 -3.52 -1.87
N ASN A 68 -3.65 -2.61 -0.92
CA ASN A 68 -4.10 -2.93 0.44
C ASN A 68 -5.42 -3.72 0.47
N PRO A 69 -6.48 -3.38 -0.30
CA PRO A 69 -7.70 -4.17 -0.34
C PRO A 69 -7.47 -5.62 -0.82
N SER A 70 -6.56 -5.81 -1.79
CA SER A 70 -6.21 -7.14 -2.30
C SER A 70 -5.50 -8.00 -1.25
N PHE A 71 -4.74 -7.37 -0.34
CA PHE A 71 -4.14 -8.04 0.81
C PHE A 71 -5.22 -8.41 1.85
N ILE A 72 -6.07 -7.45 2.22
CA ILE A 72 -7.13 -7.66 3.22
C ILE A 72 -8.08 -8.77 2.77
N ALA A 73 -8.43 -8.83 1.49
CA ALA A 73 -9.31 -9.86 0.92
C ALA A 73 -8.76 -11.29 0.99
N LYS A 74 -7.47 -11.48 1.29
CA LYS A 74 -6.85 -12.80 1.48
C LYS A 74 -6.91 -13.29 2.94
N LEU A 75 -7.23 -12.42 3.89
CA LEU A 75 -7.44 -12.79 5.28
C LEU A 75 -8.79 -13.54 5.41
N GLN A 76 -8.83 -14.59 6.23
CA GLN A 76 -10.05 -15.40 6.44
C GLN A 76 -11.08 -14.72 7.35
N ASP A 77 -10.70 -13.70 8.09
CA ASP A 77 -11.57 -13.00 9.04
C ASP A 77 -12.54 -12.04 8.35
N GLU A 78 -13.61 -11.70 9.07
CA GLU A 78 -14.58 -10.72 8.61
C GLU A 78 -13.95 -9.31 8.55
N PRO A 79 -14.01 -8.63 7.38
CA PRO A 79 -13.46 -7.29 7.26
C PRO A 79 -14.29 -6.28 8.04
N HIS A 80 -13.63 -5.47 8.85
CA HIS A 80 -14.25 -4.37 9.57
C HIS A 80 -13.75 -3.03 9.03
N THR A 81 -14.68 -2.15 8.63
CA THR A 81 -14.37 -0.81 8.15
C THR A 81 -14.62 0.20 9.25
N PHE A 82 -13.58 0.92 9.64
CA PHE A 82 -13.68 2.04 10.57
C PHE A 82 -13.70 3.35 9.79
N TYR A 83 -14.67 4.19 10.08
CA TYR A 83 -14.79 5.52 9.48
C TYR A 83 -14.23 6.57 10.44
N SER A 84 -13.69 7.65 9.87
CA SER A 84 -13.26 8.79 10.68
C SER A 84 -14.47 9.35 11.45
N PRO A 85 -14.30 9.75 12.73
CA PRO A 85 -15.33 10.49 13.46
C PRO A 85 -15.74 11.79 12.74
N ASP A 86 -14.82 12.36 11.96
CA ASP A 86 -15.04 13.58 11.18
C ASP A 86 -15.75 13.32 9.83
N SER A 87 -16.40 12.17 9.68
CA SER A 87 -17.11 11.81 8.46
C SER A 87 -18.49 11.26 8.78
N ILE A 88 -19.50 11.77 8.07
CA ILE A 88 -20.85 11.23 8.13
C ILE A 88 -21.13 10.39 6.89
N ILE A 89 -21.71 9.22 7.14
CA ILE A 89 -22.33 8.40 6.11
C ILE A 89 -23.81 8.78 6.13
N SER A 90 -24.27 9.51 5.11
CA SER A 90 -25.70 9.72 4.85
C SER A 90 -26.07 9.18 3.48
N GLU A 91 -27.27 8.64 3.37
CA GLU A 91 -27.89 8.24 2.10
C GLU A 91 -28.30 9.46 1.26
N ASP A 92 -28.53 10.63 1.89
CA ASP A 92 -28.78 11.90 1.22
C ASP A 92 -27.52 12.78 1.24
N GLN A 93 -27.01 13.11 0.05
CA GLN A 93 -25.85 14.00 -0.07
C GLN A 93 -26.11 15.41 0.46
N ASN A 94 -27.37 15.85 0.56
CA ASN A 94 -27.72 17.13 1.16
C ASN A 94 -27.48 17.15 2.67
N ASP A 95 -27.56 16.01 3.35
CA ASP A 95 -27.31 15.94 4.79
C ASP A 95 -25.87 16.27 5.14
N LEU A 96 -24.92 16.01 4.24
CA LEU A 96 -23.51 16.33 4.46
C LEU A 96 -23.29 17.83 4.72
N GLN A 97 -24.16 18.71 4.19
CA GLN A 97 -24.08 20.14 4.46
C GLN A 97 -24.51 20.51 5.88
N ASN A 98 -25.31 19.68 6.55
CA ASN A 98 -25.78 19.92 7.90
C ASN A 98 -24.73 19.58 8.97
N TYR A 99 -23.65 18.91 8.58
CA TYR A 99 -22.66 18.38 9.51
C TYR A 99 -21.24 18.75 9.10
N PRO A 100 -20.84 20.01 9.33
CA PRO A 100 -19.49 20.45 9.06
C PRO A 100 -18.48 19.71 9.96
N PRO A 101 -17.21 19.52 9.54
CA PRO A 101 -16.20 18.78 10.31
C PRO A 101 -16.00 19.33 11.73
N GLU A 102 -16.13 20.65 11.92
CA GLU A 102 -16.02 21.29 13.24
C GLU A 102 -17.10 20.80 14.21
N PHE A 103 -18.32 20.55 13.71
CA PHE A 103 -19.42 20.01 14.50
C PHE A 103 -19.17 18.55 14.89
N LEU A 104 -18.63 17.74 13.97
CA LEU A 104 -18.29 16.34 14.23
C LEU A 104 -17.15 16.19 15.24
N TYR A 105 -16.16 17.08 15.13
CA TYR A 105 -15.06 17.16 16.09
C TYR A 105 -15.55 17.51 17.49
N ASP A 106 -16.51 18.44 17.63
CA ASP A 106 -17.10 18.80 18.93
C ASP A 106 -17.82 17.62 19.60
N LEU A 107 -18.42 16.71 18.83
CA LEU A 107 -19.10 15.52 19.34
C LEU A 107 -18.15 14.40 19.78
N THR A 108 -16.88 14.47 19.38
CA THR A 108 -15.91 13.38 19.58
C THR A 108 -14.70 13.80 20.43
N LYS A 109 -14.79 14.98 21.06
CA LYS A 109 -13.82 15.44 22.07
C LYS A 109 -13.74 14.43 23.24
N PRO A 110 -12.53 14.07 23.69
CA PRO A 110 -12.32 13.20 24.84
C PRO A 110 -12.71 13.84 26.17
#